data_AF-A0A820H555-F1
#
_entry.id   AF-A0A820H555-F1
#
_cell.length_a   1.000
_cell.length_b   1.000
_cell.length_c   1.000
_cell.angle_alpha   90.00
_cell.angle_beta   90.00
_cell.angle_gamma   90.00
#
_symmetry.space_group_name_H-M   'P 1'
#
loop_
_entity.id
_entity.type
_entity.pdbx_description
1 polymer ?
#
loop_
_entity_poly.entity_id
_entity_poly.type
_entity_poly.pdbx_seq_one_letter_code
_entity_poly.pdbx_strand_id
1 'polypeptide(L)'
;MDQLNSTITSESDADLIATINNVTLQLIRYFSIFIFLFGSIGNILNVLILSQRSFRPNPCAVFFLFSSVVDFLAILSGLLSRILSGWGADLTATSRFFCKLRGFVVNTARPVAIWYILFAMIDRWLLSSLKLQRRQMSSLKNAKRVMIISLILATMIFSHVIYCHEPNRINAPQKCYGITIACRFITDMSFMVLTILPLPLMLMFGLMTICNIRQSRGRVANQNTSIITNTMTANTNQQRRLTKQDYNLLIMLLVQIFVLFILSLPLAFQKLYSVVMADRTLSALQVAIDNLVYNLAQLLHFLSNGMPFYIYTLAGGKVFRKALSKFFVNIRHWNFHRSR
;
A
#
# COMPACT_ATOMS: atom_id res chain seq x y z
N MET A 1 -7.89 -44.48 -31.69
CA MET A 1 -7.44 -44.20 -30.31
C MET A 1 -6.95 -42.76 -30.18
N ASP A 2 -6.13 -42.25 -31.10
CA ASP A 2 -5.62 -40.85 -31.03
C ASP A 2 -6.69 -39.76 -31.17
N GLN A 3 -7.72 -39.95 -32.02
CA GLN A 3 -8.84 -39.02 -32.11
C GLN A 3 -9.77 -39.05 -30.89
N LEU A 4 -9.88 -40.20 -30.22
CA LEU A 4 -10.71 -40.30 -29.01
C LEU A 4 -9.98 -39.65 -27.82
N ASN A 5 -8.66 -39.88 -27.70
CA ASN A 5 -7.83 -39.20 -26.71
C ASN A 5 -7.78 -37.68 -26.93
N SER A 6 -7.66 -37.20 -28.18
CA SER A 6 -7.64 -35.77 -28.46
C SER A 6 -8.99 -35.08 -28.13
N THR A 7 -10.10 -35.78 -28.38
CA THR A 7 -11.45 -35.28 -28.06
C THR A 7 -11.70 -35.26 -26.55
N ILE A 8 -11.29 -36.31 -25.83
CA ILE A 8 -11.38 -36.38 -24.36
C ILE A 8 -10.49 -35.32 -23.69
N THR A 9 -9.27 -35.08 -24.20
CA THR A 9 -8.42 -33.99 -23.68
C THR A 9 -9.00 -32.62 -23.97
N SER A 10 -9.63 -32.42 -25.13
CA SER A 10 -10.28 -31.15 -25.48
C SER A 10 -11.50 -30.85 -24.61
N GLU A 11 -12.29 -31.87 -24.26
CA GLU A 11 -13.48 -31.73 -23.41
C GLU A 11 -13.09 -31.49 -21.94
N SER A 12 -12.09 -32.25 -21.44
CA SER A 12 -11.51 -32.03 -20.11
C SER A 12 -10.89 -30.63 -19.95
N ASP A 13 -10.21 -30.12 -20.98
CA ASP A 13 -9.63 -28.78 -20.97
C ASP A 13 -10.71 -27.70 -20.97
N ALA A 14 -11.81 -27.90 -21.69
CA ALA A 14 -12.94 -26.96 -21.72
C ALA A 14 -13.62 -26.84 -20.33
N ASP A 15 -13.86 -27.97 -19.66
CA ASP A 15 -14.43 -28.00 -18.31
C ASP A 15 -13.50 -27.36 -17.27
N LEU A 16 -12.20 -27.62 -17.38
CA LEU A 16 -11.20 -26.99 -16.54
C LEU A 16 -11.15 -25.46 -16.74
N ILE A 17 -11.19 -24.99 -17.99
CA ILE A 17 -11.24 -23.56 -18.32
C ILE A 17 -12.50 -22.92 -17.72
N ALA A 18 -13.66 -23.55 -17.87
CA ALA A 18 -14.92 -23.05 -17.32
C ALA A 18 -14.84 -22.93 -15.79
N THR A 19 -14.26 -23.94 -15.13
CA THR A 19 -14.07 -23.95 -13.68
C THR A 19 -13.13 -22.81 -13.23
N ILE A 20 -11.99 -22.63 -13.89
CA ILE A 20 -11.01 -21.56 -13.59
C ILE A 20 -11.66 -20.17 -13.75
N ASN A 21 -12.40 -19.97 -14.83
CA ASN A 21 -13.09 -18.70 -15.09
C ASN A 21 -14.17 -18.42 -14.04
N ASN A 22 -14.94 -19.45 -13.63
CA ASN A 22 -15.92 -19.31 -12.56
C ASN A 22 -15.25 -18.95 -11.23
N VAL A 23 -14.18 -19.66 -10.83
CA VAL A 23 -13.41 -19.34 -9.61
C VAL A 23 -12.88 -17.91 -9.65
N THR A 24 -12.31 -17.49 -10.79
CA THR A 24 -11.81 -16.12 -10.99
C THR A 24 -12.91 -15.10 -10.79
N LEU A 25 -14.11 -15.35 -11.34
CA LEU A 25 -15.26 -14.48 -11.20
C LEU A 25 -15.75 -14.38 -9.76
N GLN A 26 -15.85 -15.50 -9.04
CA GLN A 26 -16.26 -15.52 -7.63
C GLN A 26 -15.25 -14.80 -6.72
N LEU A 27 -13.95 -14.98 -6.97
CA LEU A 27 -12.89 -14.24 -6.28
C LEU A 27 -13.05 -12.73 -6.51
N ILE A 28 -13.24 -12.30 -7.76
CA ILE A 28 -13.45 -10.88 -8.07
C ILE A 28 -14.72 -10.35 -7.39
N ARG A 29 -15.82 -11.09 -7.36
CA ARG A 29 -17.07 -10.63 -6.74
C ARG A 29 -16.94 -10.49 -5.23
N TYR A 30 -16.65 -11.58 -4.53
CA TYR A 30 -16.76 -11.61 -3.07
C TYR A 30 -15.52 -11.07 -2.36
N PHE A 31 -14.32 -11.43 -2.85
CA PHE A 31 -13.10 -10.99 -2.18
C PHE A 31 -12.83 -9.50 -2.40
N SER A 32 -13.18 -8.94 -3.57
CA SER A 32 -13.11 -7.49 -3.77
C SER A 32 -14.06 -6.72 -2.86
N ILE A 33 -15.29 -7.21 -2.65
CA ILE A 33 -16.25 -6.57 -1.73
C ILE A 33 -15.69 -6.58 -0.30
N PHE A 34 -15.16 -7.73 0.14
CA PHE A 34 -14.51 -7.85 1.44
C PHE A 34 -13.38 -6.82 1.60
N ILE A 35 -12.43 -6.78 0.66
CA ILE A 35 -11.31 -5.83 0.70
C ILE A 35 -11.81 -4.38 0.65
N PHE A 36 -12.84 -4.09 -0.15
CA PHE A 36 -13.40 -2.75 -0.26
C PHE A 36 -14.00 -2.26 1.05
N LEU A 37 -14.81 -3.08 1.73
CA LEU A 37 -15.44 -2.73 2.99
C LEU A 37 -14.39 -2.51 4.08
N PHE A 38 -13.56 -3.52 4.35
CA PHE A 38 -12.57 -3.45 5.41
C PHE A 38 -11.45 -2.45 5.09
N GLY A 39 -11.03 -2.35 3.84
CA GLY A 39 -10.00 -1.40 3.40
C GLY A 39 -10.47 0.05 3.44
N SER A 40 -11.73 0.32 3.10
CA SER A 40 -12.32 1.67 3.22
C SER A 40 -12.44 2.08 4.68
N ILE A 41 -13.03 1.22 5.52
CA ILE A 41 -13.17 1.46 6.96
C ILE A 41 -11.79 1.71 7.59
N GLY A 42 -10.82 0.83 7.29
CA GLY A 42 -9.47 0.94 7.81
C GLY A 42 -8.83 2.27 7.45
N ASN A 43 -8.77 2.63 6.17
CA ASN A 43 -8.14 3.87 5.74
C ASN A 43 -8.83 5.12 6.30
N ILE A 44 -10.17 5.15 6.33
CA ILE A 44 -10.93 6.27 6.93
C ILE A 44 -10.57 6.42 8.41
N LEU A 45 -10.60 5.34 9.19
CA LEU A 45 -10.24 5.38 10.60
C LEU A 45 -8.79 5.81 10.80
N ASN A 46 -7.87 5.35 9.94
CA ASN A 46 -6.47 5.77 10.00
C ASN A 46 -6.31 7.27 9.78
N VAL A 47 -7.01 7.81 8.77
CA VAL A 47 -7.02 9.24 8.49
C VAL A 47 -7.55 10.02 9.68
N LEU A 48 -8.66 9.60 10.28
CA LEU A 48 -9.26 10.27 11.43
C LEU A 48 -8.33 10.26 12.67
N ILE A 49 -7.67 9.14 12.95
CA ILE A 49 -6.79 8.98 14.13
C ILE A 49 -5.47 9.73 13.94
N LEU A 50 -4.82 9.58 12.80
CA LEU A 50 -3.55 10.24 12.51
C LEU A 50 -3.71 11.75 12.28
N SER A 51 -4.94 12.20 11.98
CA SER A 51 -5.30 13.62 11.96
C SER A 51 -5.48 14.24 13.35
N GLN A 52 -5.34 13.51 14.45
CA GLN A 52 -5.45 14.08 15.79
C GLN A 52 -4.25 14.98 16.13
N ARG A 53 -4.48 16.01 16.96
CA ARG A 53 -3.44 16.98 17.39
C ARG A 53 -2.19 16.31 18.01
N SER A 54 -2.34 15.13 18.60
CA SER A 54 -1.21 14.38 19.18
C SER A 54 -0.24 13.81 18.15
N PHE A 55 -0.68 13.58 16.90
CA PHE A 55 0.13 12.96 15.85
C PHE A 55 0.62 13.94 14.78
N ARG A 56 -0.12 15.04 14.53
CA ARG A 56 0.24 16.07 13.54
C ARG A 56 1.67 16.63 13.64
N PRO A 57 2.28 16.79 14.84
CA PRO A 57 3.65 17.28 14.95
C PRO A 57 4.71 16.30 14.42
N ASN A 58 4.36 15.01 14.30
CA ASN A 58 5.30 13.94 13.97
C ASN A 58 5.32 13.68 12.44
N PRO A 59 6.44 13.91 11.74
CA PRO A 59 6.51 13.75 10.28
C PRO A 59 6.17 12.33 9.80
N CYS A 60 6.61 11.28 10.50
CA CYS A 60 6.25 9.89 10.20
C CYS A 60 4.75 9.64 10.24
N ALA A 61 4.04 10.20 11.23
CA ALA A 61 2.59 10.08 11.31
C ALA A 61 1.89 10.81 10.16
N VAL A 62 2.45 11.93 9.67
CA VAL A 62 1.95 12.63 8.49
C VAL A 62 2.14 11.79 7.23
N PHE A 63 3.28 11.11 7.05
CA PHE A 63 3.46 10.18 5.94
C PHE A 63 2.43 9.04 5.97
N PHE A 64 2.17 8.43 7.13
CA PHE A 64 1.13 7.41 7.28
C PHE A 64 -0.28 7.92 6.99
N LEU A 65 -0.58 9.14 7.42
CA LEU A 65 -1.86 9.80 7.16
C LEU A 65 -2.09 9.92 5.66
N PHE A 66 -1.15 10.51 4.94
CA PHE A 66 -1.31 10.72 3.50
C PHE A 66 -1.18 9.44 2.69
N SER A 67 -0.40 8.46 3.17
CA SER A 67 -0.39 7.09 2.62
C SER A 67 -1.80 6.48 2.67
N SER A 68 -2.50 6.62 3.80
CA SER A 68 -3.89 6.14 3.94
C SER A 68 -4.88 6.87 3.03
N VAL A 69 -4.65 8.17 2.76
CA VAL A 69 -5.47 8.95 1.82
C VAL A 69 -5.31 8.41 0.39
N VAL A 70 -4.07 8.20 -0.06
CA VAL A 70 -3.82 7.69 -1.42
C VAL A 70 -4.22 6.21 -1.56
N ASP A 71 -4.06 5.40 -0.52
CA ASP A 71 -4.55 4.01 -0.48
C ASP A 71 -6.08 3.97 -0.59
N PHE A 72 -6.79 4.83 0.12
CA PHE A 72 -8.24 4.96 0.00
C PHE A 72 -8.66 5.35 -1.42
N LEU A 73 -7.96 6.31 -2.04
CA LEU A 73 -8.20 6.71 -3.43
C LEU A 73 -7.95 5.55 -4.42
N ALA A 74 -6.91 4.75 -4.18
CA ALA A 74 -6.61 3.57 -5.00
C ALA A 74 -7.70 2.50 -4.87
N ILE A 75 -8.21 2.24 -3.65
CA ILE A 75 -9.32 1.32 -3.41
C ILE A 75 -10.60 1.83 -4.08
N LEU A 76 -10.94 3.10 -3.89
CA LEU A 76 -12.16 3.70 -4.44
C LEU A 76 -12.18 3.67 -5.97
N SER A 77 -11.07 4.01 -6.62
CA SER A 77 -11.00 4.02 -8.09
C SER A 77 -10.82 2.62 -8.68
N GLY A 78 -9.90 1.84 -8.11
CA GLY A 78 -9.42 0.60 -8.70
C GLY A 78 -10.24 -0.63 -8.33
N LEU A 79 -10.74 -0.71 -7.09
CA LEU A 79 -11.46 -1.87 -6.59
C LEU A 79 -12.97 -1.75 -6.84
N LEU A 80 -13.54 -0.54 -6.76
CA LEU A 80 -14.94 -0.32 -7.12
C LEU A 80 -15.21 -0.70 -8.58
N SER A 81 -14.36 -0.24 -9.51
CA SER A 81 -14.46 -0.60 -10.94
C SER A 81 -14.42 -2.12 -11.16
N ARG A 82 -13.66 -2.83 -10.32
CA ARG A 82 -13.47 -4.27 -10.39
C ARG A 82 -14.66 -5.05 -9.82
N ILE A 83 -15.27 -4.56 -8.74
CA ILE A 83 -16.56 -5.07 -8.23
C ILE A 83 -17.61 -4.96 -9.34
N LEU A 84 -17.76 -3.79 -9.94
CA LEU A 84 -18.72 -3.57 -11.02
C LEU A 84 -18.48 -4.51 -12.22
N SER A 85 -17.21 -4.71 -12.60
CA SER A 85 -16.82 -5.68 -13.64
C SER A 85 -17.23 -7.12 -13.30
N GLY A 86 -17.13 -7.54 -12.03
CA GLY A 86 -17.61 -8.84 -11.56
C GLY A 86 -19.12 -9.07 -11.75
N TRP A 87 -19.92 -8.01 -11.77
CA TRP A 87 -21.37 -8.08 -11.98
C TRP A 87 -21.79 -7.73 -13.42
N GLY A 88 -20.83 -7.71 -14.37
CA GLY A 88 -21.09 -7.41 -15.78
C GLY A 88 -21.22 -5.92 -16.10
N ALA A 89 -21.08 -5.02 -15.11
CA ALA A 89 -21.19 -3.58 -15.27
C ALA A 89 -19.81 -2.90 -15.37
N ASP A 90 -18.98 -3.30 -16.33
CA ASP A 90 -17.62 -2.74 -16.45
C ASP A 90 -17.60 -1.39 -17.17
N LEU A 91 -17.73 -0.29 -16.41
CA LEU A 91 -17.61 1.07 -16.94
C LEU A 91 -16.25 1.35 -17.58
N THR A 92 -15.20 0.64 -17.19
CA THR A 92 -13.86 0.78 -17.78
C THR A 92 -13.74 0.04 -19.11
N ALA A 93 -14.66 -0.87 -19.41
CA ALA A 93 -14.79 -1.48 -20.74
C ALA A 93 -15.64 -0.64 -21.69
N THR A 94 -16.54 0.21 -21.20
CA THR A 94 -17.44 1.01 -22.06
C THR A 94 -16.97 2.43 -22.28
N SER A 95 -16.38 3.08 -21.26
CA SER A 95 -16.01 4.49 -21.32
C SER A 95 -14.50 4.71 -21.35
N ARG A 96 -14.03 5.45 -22.38
CA ARG A 96 -12.63 5.86 -22.52
C ARG A 96 -12.16 6.71 -21.34
N PHE A 97 -13.01 7.65 -20.90
CA PHE A 97 -12.68 8.53 -19.77
C PHE A 97 -12.46 7.73 -18.49
N PHE A 98 -13.40 6.84 -18.13
CA PHE A 98 -13.27 6.02 -16.92
C PHE A 98 -12.09 5.04 -17.01
N CYS A 99 -11.84 4.42 -18.16
CA CYS A 99 -10.68 3.56 -18.37
C CYS A 99 -9.35 4.30 -18.10
N LYS A 100 -9.17 5.47 -18.74
CA LYS A 100 -7.95 6.28 -18.63
C LYS A 100 -7.76 6.85 -17.23
N LEU A 101 -8.82 7.43 -16.65
CA LEU A 101 -8.79 7.99 -15.30
C LEU A 101 -8.48 6.90 -14.26
N ARG A 102 -9.16 5.76 -14.32
CA ARG A 102 -8.93 4.63 -13.41
C ARG A 102 -7.51 4.10 -13.54
N GLY A 103 -7.02 3.93 -14.78
CA GLY A 103 -5.64 3.53 -15.04
C GLY A 103 -4.65 4.51 -14.41
N PHE A 104 -4.80 5.81 -14.68
CA PHE A 104 -3.91 6.85 -14.17
C PHE A 104 -3.91 6.92 -12.64
N VAL A 105 -5.09 6.95 -12.01
CA VAL A 105 -5.22 7.05 -10.55
C VAL A 105 -4.61 5.83 -9.86
N VAL A 106 -4.91 4.62 -10.33
CA VAL A 106 -4.40 3.39 -9.69
C VAL A 106 -2.89 3.25 -9.85
N ASN A 107 -2.35 3.55 -11.04
CA ASN A 107 -0.91 3.47 -11.29
C ASN A 107 -0.13 4.55 -10.53
N THR A 108 -0.74 5.72 -10.27
CA THR A 108 -0.09 6.79 -9.48
C THR A 108 -0.22 6.56 -7.97
N ALA A 109 -1.45 6.31 -7.49
CA ALA A 109 -1.76 6.31 -6.06
C ALA A 109 -1.07 5.18 -5.31
N ARG A 110 -1.01 3.96 -5.87
CA ARG A 110 -0.44 2.80 -5.18
C ARG A 110 1.07 2.94 -4.95
N PRO A 111 1.91 3.27 -5.95
CA PRO A 111 3.32 3.50 -5.68
C PRO A 111 3.52 4.68 -4.73
N VAL A 112 2.79 5.79 -4.89
CA VAL A 112 2.90 6.94 -3.98
C VAL A 112 2.64 6.53 -2.52
N ALA A 113 1.66 5.67 -2.26
CA ALA A 113 1.38 5.14 -0.93
C ALA A 113 2.61 4.43 -0.34
N ILE A 114 3.24 3.53 -1.12
CA ILE A 114 4.43 2.78 -0.72
C ILE A 114 5.62 3.70 -0.49
N TRP A 115 5.82 4.69 -1.36
CA TRP A 115 6.89 5.67 -1.22
C TRP A 115 6.72 6.54 0.03
N TYR A 116 5.49 6.87 0.42
CA TYR A 116 5.22 7.55 1.70
C TYR A 116 5.61 6.69 2.89
N ILE A 117 5.39 5.37 2.85
CA ILE A 117 5.90 4.44 3.88
C ILE A 117 7.43 4.41 3.91
N LEU A 118 8.09 4.43 2.75
CA LEU A 118 9.55 4.55 2.67
C LEU A 118 10.04 5.86 3.30
N PHE A 119 9.42 6.99 2.98
CA PHE A 119 9.81 8.27 3.58
C PHE A 119 9.55 8.31 5.09
N ALA A 120 8.50 7.64 5.57
CA ALA A 120 8.30 7.44 7.00
C ALA A 120 9.47 6.66 7.63
N MET A 121 10.00 5.64 6.94
CA MET A 121 11.17 4.86 7.39
C MET A 121 12.46 5.70 7.39
N ILE A 122 12.66 6.51 6.36
CA ILE A 122 13.79 7.46 6.30
C ILE A 122 13.69 8.48 7.44
N ASP A 123 12.50 9.00 7.72
CA ASP A 123 12.26 9.92 8.84
C ASP A 123 12.61 9.30 10.19
N ARG A 124 12.20 8.04 10.43
CA ARG A 124 12.60 7.30 11.63
C ARG A 124 14.11 7.09 11.71
N TRP A 125 14.76 6.80 10.58
CA TRP A 125 16.22 6.69 10.53
C TRP A 125 16.91 8.01 10.88
N LEU A 126 16.46 9.12 10.29
CA LEU A 126 16.98 10.47 10.57
C LEU A 126 16.87 10.82 12.05
N LEU A 127 15.70 10.57 12.67
CA LEU A 127 15.47 10.80 14.09
C LEU A 127 16.31 9.91 15.01
N SER A 128 16.51 8.64 14.61
CA SER A 128 17.35 7.71 15.39
C SER A 128 18.83 8.07 15.36
N SER A 129 19.27 8.88 14.40
CA SER A 129 20.68 9.17 14.20
C SER A 129 21.32 9.88 15.41
N LEU A 130 22.58 9.54 15.68
CA LEU A 130 23.38 10.20 16.72
C LEU A 130 23.77 11.63 16.34
N LYS A 131 23.90 11.92 15.04
CA LYS A 131 24.33 13.23 14.55
C LYS A 131 23.16 14.22 14.60
N LEU A 132 23.35 15.35 15.30
CA LEU A 132 22.31 16.38 15.46
C LEU A 132 21.80 16.92 14.12
N GLN A 133 22.71 17.18 13.17
CA GLN A 133 22.36 17.66 11.83
C GLN A 133 21.37 16.72 11.12
N ARG A 134 21.57 15.40 11.22
CA ARG A 134 20.66 14.40 10.61
C ARG A 134 19.30 14.40 11.28
N ARG A 135 19.24 14.53 12.60
CA ARG A 135 17.96 14.64 13.34
C ARG A 135 17.17 15.88 12.94
N GLN A 136 17.84 17.02 12.74
CA GLN A 136 17.20 18.27 12.33
C GLN A 136 16.57 18.19 10.93
N MET A 137 17.01 17.25 10.08
CA MET A 137 16.36 17.01 8.79
C MET A 137 14.96 16.42 8.92
N SER A 138 14.67 15.68 10.01
CA SER A 138 13.32 15.25 10.36
C SER A 138 12.51 16.46 10.81
N SER A 139 11.80 17.05 9.87
CA SER A 139 10.94 18.19 10.10
C SER A 139 9.70 18.11 9.23
N LEU A 140 8.59 18.67 9.71
CA LEU A 140 7.33 18.72 8.93
C LEU A 140 7.50 19.48 7.61
N LYS A 141 8.36 20.49 7.59
CA LYS A 141 8.66 21.26 6.37
C LYS A 141 9.28 20.37 5.29
N ASN A 142 10.27 19.57 5.66
CA ASN A 142 10.94 18.66 4.74
C ASN A 142 10.01 17.51 4.32
N ALA A 143 9.23 16.95 5.26
CA ALA A 143 8.27 15.90 4.95
C ALA A 143 7.25 16.35 3.90
N LYS A 144 6.60 17.51 4.11
CA LYS A 144 5.65 18.07 3.14
C LYS A 144 6.29 18.31 1.76
N ARG A 145 7.51 18.86 1.73
CA ARG A 145 8.25 19.08 0.48
C ARG A 145 8.49 17.77 -0.28
N VAL A 146 9.02 16.75 0.40
CA VAL A 146 9.29 15.44 -0.22
C VAL A 146 8.01 14.80 -0.72
N MET A 147 6.91 14.88 0.05
CA MET A 147 5.62 14.31 -0.36
C MET A 147 5.05 14.95 -1.63
N ILE A 148 5.14 16.28 -1.74
CA ILE A 148 4.69 17.05 -2.90
C ILE A 148 5.55 16.69 -4.11
N ILE A 149 6.88 16.70 -3.95
CA ILE A 149 7.82 16.36 -5.01
C ILE A 149 7.56 14.93 -5.53
N SER A 150 7.42 13.95 -4.64
CA SER A 150 7.18 12.56 -5.05
C SER A 150 5.82 12.38 -5.73
N LEU A 151 4.78 13.12 -5.31
CA LEU A 151 3.48 13.07 -5.96
C LEU A 151 3.54 13.64 -7.38
N ILE A 152 4.25 14.76 -7.57
CA ILE A 152 4.47 15.37 -8.89
C ILE A 152 5.26 14.41 -9.77
N LEU A 153 6.36 13.83 -9.27
CA LEU A 153 7.17 12.87 -10.02
C LEU A 153 6.37 11.63 -10.43
N ALA A 154 5.59 11.05 -9.51
CA ALA A 154 4.74 9.91 -9.84
C ALA A 154 3.68 10.26 -10.90
N THR A 155 3.07 11.44 -10.77
CA THR A 155 2.10 11.95 -11.77
C THR A 155 2.73 12.10 -13.15
N MET A 156 3.96 12.64 -13.21
CA MET A 156 4.71 12.76 -14.47
C MET A 156 5.02 11.38 -15.06
N ILE A 157 5.54 10.45 -14.24
CA ILE A 157 5.89 9.08 -14.68
C ILE A 157 4.70 8.33 -15.26
N PHE A 158 3.50 8.50 -14.70
CA PHE A 158 2.30 7.80 -15.17
C PHE A 158 1.39 8.62 -16.08
N SER A 159 1.80 9.84 -16.46
CA SER A 159 1.01 10.71 -17.35
C SER A 159 0.71 10.05 -18.71
N HIS A 160 1.63 9.23 -19.22
CA HIS A 160 1.46 8.48 -20.47
C HIS A 160 0.27 7.51 -20.43
N VAL A 161 -0.17 7.06 -19.25
CA VAL A 161 -1.32 6.16 -19.09
C VAL A 161 -2.60 6.78 -19.64
N ILE A 162 -2.75 8.11 -19.57
CA ILE A 162 -3.91 8.84 -20.11
C ILE A 162 -4.01 8.65 -21.63
N TYR A 163 -2.89 8.57 -22.33
CA TYR A 163 -2.86 8.30 -23.77
C TYR A 163 -2.84 6.80 -24.08
N CYS A 164 -2.05 6.04 -23.33
CA CYS A 164 -1.72 4.64 -23.61
C CYS A 164 -2.85 3.65 -23.33
N HIS A 165 -3.83 3.97 -22.47
CA HIS A 165 -4.91 3.03 -22.14
C HIS A 165 -6.15 3.23 -23.01
N GLU A 166 -6.70 2.13 -23.52
CA GLU A 166 -8.02 2.11 -24.19
C GLU A 166 -8.89 0.97 -23.65
N PRO A 167 -10.23 1.11 -23.71
CA PRO A 167 -11.17 0.07 -23.33
C PRO A 167 -11.25 -1.07 -24.37
N ASN A 168 -11.93 -2.16 -24.00
CA ASN A 168 -12.21 -3.35 -24.82
C ASN A 168 -11.00 -4.00 -25.51
N ARG A 169 -9.87 -4.13 -24.80
CA ARG A 169 -8.72 -4.89 -25.27
C ARG A 169 -8.96 -6.40 -25.11
N ILE A 170 -8.88 -7.14 -26.23
CA ILE A 170 -9.16 -8.59 -26.30
C ILE A 170 -7.93 -9.42 -25.92
N ASN A 171 -6.73 -9.01 -26.35
CA ASN A 171 -5.47 -9.69 -26.05
C ASN A 171 -4.76 -9.01 -24.86
N ALA A 172 -5.46 -8.84 -23.75
CA ALA A 172 -4.94 -8.17 -22.56
C ALA A 172 -5.48 -8.81 -21.28
N PRO A 173 -4.71 -8.76 -20.17
CA PRO A 173 -5.16 -9.29 -18.88
C PRO A 173 -6.37 -8.53 -18.31
N GLN A 174 -6.70 -7.35 -18.87
CA GLN A 174 -7.87 -6.56 -18.51
C GLN A 174 -8.48 -5.91 -19.75
N LYS A 175 -9.80 -5.70 -19.73
CA LYS A 175 -10.53 -5.00 -20.80
C LYS A 175 -10.02 -3.57 -21.01
N CYS A 176 -9.65 -2.86 -19.95
CA CYS A 176 -9.00 -1.55 -20.02
C CYS A 176 -7.48 -1.72 -19.85
N TYR A 177 -6.71 -1.56 -20.95
CA TYR A 177 -5.28 -1.79 -20.93
C TYR A 177 -4.50 -1.03 -22.01
N GLY A 178 -3.17 -1.17 -21.99
CA GLY A 178 -2.26 -0.56 -22.96
C GLY A 178 -2.59 -0.93 -24.41
N ILE A 179 -2.64 0.09 -25.28
CA ILE A 179 -2.92 -0.03 -26.72
C ILE A 179 -1.84 -0.81 -27.46
N THR A 180 -0.57 -0.50 -27.21
CA THR A 180 0.60 -1.10 -27.86
C THR A 180 1.43 -1.87 -26.84
N ILE A 181 2.29 -2.77 -27.32
CA ILE A 181 3.24 -3.50 -26.47
C ILE A 181 4.15 -2.50 -25.73
N ALA A 182 4.62 -1.44 -26.40
CA ALA A 182 5.42 -0.39 -25.77
C ALA A 182 4.67 0.31 -24.61
N CYS A 183 3.39 0.66 -24.80
CA CYS A 183 2.57 1.25 -23.74
C CYS A 183 2.40 0.32 -22.53
N ARG A 184 2.23 -0.99 -22.78
CA ARG A 184 2.16 -2.01 -21.73
C ARG A 184 3.50 -2.12 -21.00
N PHE A 185 4.58 -2.25 -21.75
CA PHE A 185 5.94 -2.34 -21.23
C PHE A 185 6.27 -1.17 -20.31
N ILE A 186 6.11 0.07 -20.79
CA ILE A 186 6.42 1.28 -20.01
C ILE A 186 5.56 1.32 -18.73
N THR A 187 4.25 1.10 -18.83
CA THR A 187 3.36 1.17 -17.68
C THR A 187 3.67 0.09 -16.64
N ASP A 188 3.82 -1.15 -17.08
CA ASP A 188 4.01 -2.30 -16.19
C ASP A 188 5.41 -2.31 -15.57
N MET A 189 6.45 -1.95 -16.33
CA MET A 189 7.81 -1.83 -15.82
C MET A 189 7.96 -0.65 -14.87
N SER A 190 7.40 0.52 -15.19
CA SER A 190 7.41 1.66 -14.26
C SER A 190 6.68 1.34 -12.96
N PHE A 191 5.52 0.66 -13.04
CA PHE A 191 4.79 0.22 -11.84
C PHE A 191 5.60 -0.79 -11.02
N MET A 192 6.20 -1.80 -11.68
CA MET A 192 7.03 -2.81 -11.02
C MET A 192 8.23 -2.17 -10.32
N VAL A 193 8.99 -1.33 -11.02
CA VAL A 193 10.17 -0.66 -10.47
C VAL A 193 9.78 0.21 -9.27
N LEU A 194 8.74 1.04 -9.40
CA LEU A 194 8.31 1.92 -8.31
C LEU A 194 7.70 1.18 -7.12
N THR A 195 7.25 -0.07 -7.30
CA THR A 195 6.71 -0.92 -6.22
C THR A 195 7.81 -1.74 -5.54
N ILE A 196 8.76 -2.28 -6.32
CA ILE A 196 9.84 -3.12 -5.79
C ILE A 196 10.96 -2.27 -5.17
N LEU A 197 11.37 -1.17 -5.81
CA LEU A 197 12.51 -0.34 -5.38
C LEU A 197 12.40 0.15 -3.91
N PRO A 198 11.23 0.56 -3.40
CA PRO A 198 11.10 0.94 -2.00
C PRO A 198 11.37 -0.18 -1.01
N LEU A 199 11.12 -1.45 -1.37
CA LEU A 199 11.22 -2.59 -0.45
C LEU A 199 12.64 -2.79 0.13
N PRO A 200 13.72 -2.91 -0.68
CA PRO A 200 15.07 -3.02 -0.15
C PRO A 200 15.53 -1.75 0.57
N LEU A 201 15.09 -0.56 0.12
CA LEU A 201 15.41 0.70 0.79
C LEU A 201 14.76 0.76 2.19
N MET A 202 13.51 0.34 2.31
CA MET A 202 12.80 0.25 3.60
C MET A 202 13.50 -0.72 4.55
N LEU A 203 13.95 -1.88 4.05
CA LEU A 203 14.73 -2.84 4.84
C LEU A 203 16.06 -2.23 5.32
N MET A 204 16.81 -1.60 4.41
CA MET A 204 18.09 -0.96 4.72
C MET A 204 17.93 0.13 5.79
N PHE A 205 17.01 1.08 5.60
CA PHE A 205 16.77 2.15 6.57
C PHE A 205 16.18 1.62 7.88
N GLY A 206 15.36 0.57 7.83
CA GLY A 206 14.85 -0.12 9.01
C GLY A 206 15.96 -0.72 9.86
N LEU A 207 16.90 -1.46 9.24
CA LEU A 207 18.06 -2.02 9.92
C LEU A 207 18.96 -0.94 10.51
N MET A 208 19.25 0.12 9.74
CA MET A 208 20.02 1.26 10.23
C MET A 208 19.35 1.94 11.43
N THR A 209 18.02 2.07 11.43
CA THR A 209 17.25 2.63 12.55
C THR A 209 17.41 1.77 13.81
N ILE A 210 17.30 0.43 13.67
CA ILE A 210 17.48 -0.50 14.79
C ILE A 210 18.90 -0.40 15.36
N CYS A 211 19.92 -0.37 14.49
CA CYS A 211 21.32 -0.23 14.89
C CYS A 211 21.56 1.08 15.67
N ASN A 212 21.05 2.20 15.17
CA ASN A 212 21.16 3.50 15.84
C ASN A 212 20.49 3.50 17.23
N ILE A 213 19.30 2.90 17.35
CA ILE A 213 18.58 2.81 18.63
C ILE A 213 19.35 1.95 19.64
N ARG A 214 19.91 0.81 19.21
CA ARG A 214 20.72 -0.05 20.07
C ARG A 214 21.97 0.68 20.58
N GLN A 215 22.65 1.39 19.69
CA GLN A 215 23.83 2.19 20.04
C GLN A 215 23.50 3.33 20.99
N SER A 216 22.37 4.02 20.78
CA SER A 216 21.90 5.09 21.67
C SER A 216 21.59 4.58 23.07
N ARG A 217 20.95 3.41 23.20
CA ARG A 217 20.65 2.79 24.51
C ARG A 217 21.92 2.37 25.25
N GLY A 218 22.92 1.82 24.55
CA GLY A 218 24.19 1.43 25.16
C GLY A 218 24.96 2.62 25.77
N ARG A 219 24.89 3.81 25.16
CA ARG A 219 25.54 5.02 25.70
C ARG A 219 24.83 5.58 26.93
N VAL A 220 23.50 5.61 26.94
CA VAL A 220 22.71 6.09 28.09
C VAL A 220 22.85 5.14 29.29
N ALA A 221 22.93 3.82 29.04
CA ALA A 221 23.18 2.84 30.10
C ALA A 221 24.56 3.05 30.75
N ASN A 222 25.60 3.35 29.96
CA ASN A 222 26.95 3.61 30.48
C ASN A 222 27.09 4.98 31.18
N GLN A 223 26.29 5.99 30.81
CA GLN A 223 26.31 7.32 31.44
C GLN A 223 25.55 7.39 32.76
N ASN A 224 24.52 6.57 32.95
CA ASN A 224 23.75 6.55 34.20
C ASN A 224 24.51 5.92 35.38
N THR A 225 25.63 5.22 35.13
CA THR A 225 26.49 4.67 36.20
C THR A 225 27.36 5.75 36.86
N SER A 226 27.48 6.95 36.29
CA SER A 226 28.47 7.94 36.73
C SER A 226 27.94 9.30 37.23
N ILE A 227 26.63 9.61 37.12
CA ILE A 227 26.12 10.91 37.60
C ILE A 227 24.74 10.75 38.26
N ILE A 228 24.74 10.60 39.60
CA ILE A 228 23.56 10.81 40.44
C ILE A 228 23.42 12.33 40.63
N THR A 229 22.59 13.01 39.83
CA THR A 229 22.12 14.37 40.14
C THR A 229 20.59 14.41 40.16
N ASN A 230 20.04 14.81 41.31
CA ASN A 230 18.63 14.70 41.71
C ASN A 230 17.67 15.72 41.07
N THR A 231 18.02 16.37 39.95
CA THR A 231 17.22 17.49 39.38
C THR A 231 16.56 17.20 38.01
N MET A 232 16.56 15.96 37.51
CA MET A 232 16.10 15.65 36.14
C MET A 232 14.89 14.71 35.99
N THR A 233 14.06 14.50 37.02
CA THR A 233 12.97 13.51 36.99
C THR A 233 11.76 13.88 36.12
N ALA A 234 11.46 15.17 35.91
CA ALA A 234 10.34 15.59 35.04
C ALA A 234 10.68 15.51 33.54
N ASN A 235 11.86 16.00 33.13
CA ASN A 235 12.32 15.97 31.73
C ASN A 235 12.58 14.55 31.24
N THR A 236 13.17 13.69 32.08
CA THR A 236 13.41 12.28 31.72
C THR A 236 12.11 11.52 31.44
N ASN A 237 11.04 11.73 32.21
CA ASN A 237 9.75 11.06 31.99
C ASN A 237 9.05 11.51 30.69
N GLN A 238 9.13 12.80 30.34
CA GLN A 238 8.60 13.34 29.08
C GLN A 238 9.40 12.82 27.87
N GLN A 239 10.72 12.81 27.98
CA GLN A 239 11.62 12.31 26.93
C GLN A 239 11.45 10.80 26.72
N ARG A 240 11.33 10.01 27.80
CA ARG A 240 11.05 8.57 27.75
C ARG A 240 9.68 8.24 27.15
N ARG A 241 8.67 9.10 27.35
CA ARG A 241 7.34 8.99 26.70
C ARG A 241 7.41 9.23 25.19
N LEU A 242 8.13 10.26 24.74
CA LEU A 242 8.34 10.54 23.31
C LEU A 242 9.10 9.38 22.64
N THR A 243 10.16 8.87 23.25
CA THR A 243 10.90 7.70 22.74
C THR A 243 10.06 6.43 22.66
N LYS A 244 9.11 6.24 23.60
CA LYS A 244 8.18 5.09 23.57
C LYS A 244 7.15 5.20 22.45
N GLN A 245 6.68 6.42 22.13
CA GLN A 245 5.80 6.65 20.99
C GLN A 245 6.55 6.38 19.67
N ASP A 246 7.78 6.86 19.54
CA ASP A 246 8.61 6.63 18.35
C ASP A 246 8.94 5.15 18.15
N TYR A 247 9.18 4.41 19.23
CA TYR A 247 9.40 2.96 19.17
C TYR A 247 8.16 2.19 18.68
N ASN A 248 6.96 2.56 19.14
CA ASN A 248 5.73 1.91 18.66
C ASN A 248 5.48 2.19 17.18
N LEU A 249 5.72 3.43 16.72
CA LEU A 249 5.62 3.79 15.31
C LEU A 249 6.62 3.00 14.46
N LEU A 250 7.84 2.76 14.96
CA LEU A 250 8.83 1.90 14.29
C LEU A 250 8.36 0.45 14.18
N ILE A 251 7.79 -0.13 15.25
CA ILE A 251 7.27 -1.51 15.19
C ILE A 251 6.14 -1.60 14.16
N MET A 252 5.19 -0.66 14.19
CA MET A 252 4.10 -0.59 13.22
C MET A 252 4.64 -0.58 11.79
N LEU A 253 5.67 0.22 11.56
CA LEU A 253 6.31 0.37 10.25
C LEU A 253 7.00 -0.92 9.79
N LEU A 254 7.75 -1.59 10.67
CA LEU A 254 8.42 -2.85 10.32
C LEU A 254 7.44 -3.97 9.98
N VAL A 255 6.35 -4.10 10.75
CA VAL A 255 5.29 -5.08 10.47
C VAL A 255 4.62 -4.74 9.14
N GLN A 256 4.34 -3.46 8.88
CA GLN A 256 3.77 -3.02 7.61
C GLN A 256 4.69 -3.33 6.42
N ILE A 257 6.00 -3.08 6.54
CA ILE A 257 6.98 -3.39 5.49
C ILE A 257 6.97 -4.88 5.16
N PHE A 258 6.94 -5.75 6.18
CA PHE A 258 6.88 -7.19 5.98
C PHE A 258 5.61 -7.63 5.25
N VAL A 259 4.45 -7.12 5.66
CA VAL A 259 3.17 -7.43 5.02
C VAL A 259 3.12 -6.88 3.58
N LEU A 260 3.60 -5.65 3.35
CA LEU A 260 3.68 -5.04 2.02
C LEU A 260 4.55 -5.86 1.08
N PHE A 261 5.69 -6.37 1.57
CA PHE A 261 6.59 -7.22 0.79
C PHE A 261 5.86 -8.49 0.31
N ILE A 262 5.26 -9.25 1.22
CA ILE A 262 4.59 -10.51 0.89
C ILE A 262 3.42 -10.29 -0.06
N LEU A 263 2.61 -9.26 0.18
CA LEU A 263 1.38 -9.03 -0.58
C LEU A 263 1.58 -8.33 -1.93
N SER A 264 2.67 -7.57 -2.10
CA SER A 264 2.95 -6.84 -3.35
C SER A 264 3.81 -7.63 -4.33
N LEU A 265 4.63 -8.57 -3.83
CA LEU A 265 5.55 -9.36 -4.64
C LEU A 265 4.85 -10.17 -5.76
N PRO A 266 3.70 -10.86 -5.51
CA PRO A 266 3.01 -11.62 -6.56
C PRO A 266 2.60 -10.74 -7.75
N LEU A 267 2.12 -9.52 -7.49
CA LEU A 267 1.69 -8.62 -8.56
C LEU A 267 2.89 -8.12 -9.39
N ALA A 268 4.01 -7.84 -8.73
CA ALA A 268 5.21 -7.39 -9.42
C ALA A 268 5.77 -8.48 -10.36
N PHE A 269 5.81 -9.72 -9.90
CA PHE A 269 6.19 -10.85 -10.75
C PHE A 269 5.19 -11.09 -11.88
N GLN A 270 3.89 -11.01 -11.62
CA GLN A 270 2.90 -11.19 -12.69
C GLN A 270 3.03 -10.11 -13.77
N LYS A 271 3.33 -8.86 -13.39
CA LYS A 271 3.56 -7.77 -14.35
C LYS A 271 4.78 -8.03 -15.22
N LEU A 272 5.88 -8.52 -14.63
CA LEU A 272 7.06 -8.94 -15.38
C LEU A 272 6.72 -10.08 -16.36
N TYR A 273 6.00 -11.09 -15.88
CA TYR A 273 5.56 -12.22 -16.70
C TYR A 273 4.70 -11.77 -17.89
N SER A 274 3.70 -10.91 -17.66
CA SER A 274 2.83 -10.38 -18.72
C SER A 274 3.58 -9.60 -19.79
N VAL A 275 4.68 -8.94 -19.43
CA VAL A 275 5.53 -8.24 -20.40
C VAL A 275 6.36 -9.22 -21.22
N VAL A 276 6.98 -10.23 -20.58
CA VAL A 276 7.80 -11.24 -21.26
C VAL A 276 6.96 -12.10 -22.21
N MET A 277 5.71 -12.39 -21.84
CA MET A 277 4.81 -13.21 -22.65
C MET A 277 3.94 -12.40 -23.63
N ALA A 278 4.15 -11.08 -23.76
CA ALA A 278 3.27 -10.21 -24.52
C ALA A 278 3.14 -10.56 -26.01
N ASP A 279 4.19 -11.14 -26.61
CA ASP A 279 4.26 -11.48 -28.03
C ASP A 279 4.01 -12.98 -28.31
N ARG A 280 3.75 -13.78 -27.27
CA ARG A 280 3.50 -15.21 -27.42
C ARG A 280 2.01 -15.51 -27.57
N THR A 281 1.69 -16.45 -28.46
CA THR A 281 0.36 -17.03 -28.57
C THR A 281 0.17 -18.06 -27.46
N LEU A 282 -0.70 -17.75 -26.50
CA LEU A 282 -1.05 -18.64 -25.40
C LEU A 282 -2.27 -19.48 -25.75
N SER A 283 -2.28 -20.73 -25.28
CA SER A 283 -3.47 -21.58 -25.32
C SER A 283 -4.61 -21.00 -24.47
N ALA A 284 -5.86 -21.38 -24.75
CA ALA A 284 -7.02 -20.92 -23.98
C ALA A 284 -6.91 -21.25 -22.48
N LEU A 285 -6.36 -22.42 -22.14
CA LEU A 285 -6.10 -22.83 -20.77
C LEU A 285 -5.07 -21.93 -20.09
N GLN A 286 -3.96 -21.63 -20.76
CA GLN A 286 -2.94 -20.72 -20.22
C GLN A 286 -3.50 -19.32 -19.98
N VAL A 287 -4.31 -18.79 -20.89
CA VAL A 287 -4.98 -17.50 -20.71
C VAL A 287 -5.90 -17.51 -19.48
N ALA A 288 -6.64 -18.59 -19.26
CA ALA A 288 -7.51 -18.73 -18.08
C ALA A 288 -6.69 -18.74 -16.78
N ILE A 289 -5.59 -19.50 -16.72
CA ILE A 289 -4.69 -19.55 -15.57
C ILE A 289 -4.03 -18.20 -15.32
N ASP A 290 -3.52 -17.54 -16.36
CA ASP A 290 -2.87 -16.25 -16.27
C ASP A 290 -3.82 -15.17 -15.75
N ASN A 291 -5.08 -15.20 -16.21
CA ASN A 291 -6.12 -14.33 -15.69
C ASN A 291 -6.39 -14.61 -14.21
N LEU A 292 -6.50 -15.87 -13.78
CA LEU A 292 -6.68 -16.20 -12.37
C LEU A 292 -5.53 -15.66 -11.51
N VAL A 293 -4.28 -15.95 -11.90
CA VAL A 293 -3.07 -15.51 -11.16
C VAL A 293 -2.99 -13.99 -11.11
N TYR A 294 -3.21 -13.31 -12.23
CA TYR A 294 -3.25 -11.85 -12.30
C TYR A 294 -4.32 -11.26 -11.39
N ASN A 295 -5.50 -11.85 -11.41
CA ASN A 295 -6.61 -11.34 -10.63
C ASN A 295 -6.39 -11.55 -9.13
N LEU A 296 -5.83 -12.70 -8.72
CA LEU A 296 -5.46 -12.98 -7.34
C LEU A 296 -4.34 -12.05 -6.87
N ALA A 297 -3.27 -11.89 -7.65
CA ALA A 297 -2.15 -11.03 -7.33
C ALA A 297 -2.57 -9.55 -7.17
N GLN A 298 -3.48 -9.07 -8.03
CA GLN A 298 -4.07 -7.75 -7.87
C GLN A 298 -4.87 -7.59 -6.57
N LEU A 299 -5.64 -8.62 -6.19
CA LEU A 299 -6.44 -8.58 -4.95
C LEU A 299 -5.54 -8.59 -3.71
N LEU A 300 -4.46 -9.37 -3.71
CA LEU A 300 -3.47 -9.36 -2.63
C LEU A 300 -2.83 -7.97 -2.48
N HIS A 301 -2.50 -7.31 -3.58
CA HIS A 301 -1.97 -5.95 -3.52
C HIS A 301 -3.03 -4.91 -3.10
N PHE A 302 -4.30 -5.07 -3.47
CA PHE A 302 -5.36 -4.23 -2.89
C PHE A 302 -5.54 -4.48 -1.39
N LEU A 303 -5.41 -5.73 -0.95
CA LEU A 303 -5.45 -6.07 0.46
C LEU A 303 -4.33 -5.34 1.22
N SER A 304 -3.11 -5.24 0.66
CA SER A 304 -2.02 -4.49 1.30
C SER A 304 -2.33 -3.01 1.51
N ASN A 305 -3.15 -2.41 0.64
CA ASN A 305 -3.59 -1.00 0.77
C ASN A 305 -4.71 -0.83 1.81
N GLY A 306 -5.48 -1.89 2.10
CA GLY A 306 -6.55 -1.87 3.11
C GLY A 306 -6.08 -2.21 4.52
N MET A 307 -4.96 -2.91 4.64
CA MET A 307 -4.41 -3.42 5.90
C MET A 307 -3.73 -2.42 6.86
N PRO A 308 -3.24 -1.22 6.47
CA PRO A 308 -2.43 -0.37 7.35
C PRO A 308 -3.06 -0.09 8.71
N PHE A 309 -4.36 0.28 8.76
CA PHE A 309 -5.05 0.55 10.02
C PHE A 309 -5.07 -0.64 11.00
N TYR A 310 -5.31 -1.85 10.47
CA TYR A 310 -5.38 -3.05 11.29
C TYR A 310 -4.01 -3.41 11.86
N ILE A 311 -2.97 -3.29 11.01
CA ILE A 311 -1.57 -3.43 11.43
C ILE A 311 -1.25 -2.40 12.51
N TYR A 312 -1.62 -1.14 12.30
CA TYR A 312 -1.33 -0.06 13.22
C TYR A 312 -2.04 -0.22 14.57
N THR A 313 -3.26 -0.74 14.56
CA THR A 313 -4.04 -0.99 15.76
C THR A 313 -3.51 -2.19 16.56
N LEU A 314 -3.09 -3.26 15.88
CA LEU A 314 -2.53 -4.46 16.51
C LEU A 314 -1.09 -4.25 16.98
N ALA A 315 -0.22 -3.74 16.11
CA ALA A 315 1.21 -3.57 16.35
C ALA A 315 1.56 -2.26 17.08
N GLY A 316 0.75 -1.20 16.96
CA GLY A 316 0.96 0.11 17.60
C GLY A 316 0.74 0.15 19.11
N GLY A 317 0.44 -0.99 19.72
CA GLY A 317 0.40 -1.17 21.17
C GLY A 317 -0.69 -0.36 21.86
N LYS A 318 -0.42 0.11 23.09
CA LYS A 318 -1.39 0.87 23.90
C LYS A 318 -1.59 2.31 23.40
N VAL A 319 -0.69 2.85 22.56
CA VAL A 319 -0.75 4.27 22.14
C VAL A 319 -1.83 4.48 21.08
N PHE A 320 -1.78 3.71 19.98
CA PHE A 320 -2.77 3.80 18.92
C PHE A 320 -4.16 3.40 19.42
N ARG A 321 -4.25 2.31 20.22
CA ARG A 321 -5.51 1.88 20.86
C ARG A 321 -6.10 2.92 21.81
N LYS A 322 -5.27 3.66 22.58
CA LYS A 322 -5.76 4.77 23.41
C LYS A 322 -6.24 5.95 22.59
N ALA A 323 -5.58 6.27 21.48
CA ALA A 323 -6.02 7.33 20.57
C ALA A 323 -7.36 6.99 19.89
N LEU A 324 -7.54 5.72 19.50
CA LEU A 324 -8.81 5.18 18.99
C LEU A 324 -9.92 5.27 20.04
N SER A 325 -9.65 4.82 21.27
CA SER A 325 -10.63 4.90 22.37
C SER A 325 -11.03 6.35 22.68
N LYS A 326 -10.05 7.27 22.77
CA LYS A 326 -10.32 8.71 22.97
C LYS A 326 -11.16 9.30 21.86
N PHE A 327 -10.93 8.89 20.60
CA PHE A 327 -11.71 9.34 19.46
C PHE A 327 -13.20 8.98 19.62
N PHE A 328 -13.50 7.71 19.92
CA PHE A 328 -14.88 7.26 20.11
C PHE A 328 -15.54 7.90 21.34
N VAL A 329 -14.80 8.09 22.44
CA VAL A 329 -15.32 8.80 23.62
C VAL A 329 -15.67 10.25 23.29
N ASN A 330 -14.81 10.95 22.55
CA ASN A 330 -15.07 12.32 22.13
C ASN A 330 -16.29 12.43 21.19
N ILE A 331 -16.49 11.48 20.26
CA ILE A 331 -17.70 11.43 19.43
C ILE A 331 -18.95 11.24 20.29
N ARG A 332 -18.90 10.33 21.25
CA ARG A 332 -20.03 10.07 22.16
C ARG A 332 -20.39 11.32 22.96
N HIS A 333 -19.41 12.04 23.49
CA HIS A 333 -19.65 13.31 24.19
C HIS A 333 -20.21 14.41 23.28
N TRP A 334 -19.70 14.52 22.05
CA TRP A 334 -20.20 15.51 21.08
C TRP A 334 -21.65 15.23 20.68
N ASN A 335 -22.01 13.97 20.42
CA ASN A 335 -23.38 13.58 20.14
C ASN A 335 -24.31 13.83 21.33
N PHE A 336 -23.86 13.59 22.56
CA PHE A 336 -24.64 13.84 23.78
C PHE A 336 -24.93 15.33 24.02
N HIS A 337 -23.99 16.22 23.68
CA HIS A 337 -24.19 17.67 23.77
C HIS A 337 -25.08 18.26 22.68
N ARG A 338 -25.28 17.53 21.57
CA ARG A 338 -26.14 17.97 20.46
C ARG A 338 -27.59 17.47 20.59
N SER A 339 -27.82 16.47 21.44
CA SER A 339 -29.15 15.91 21.75
C SER A 339 -29.82 16.56 22.98
N ARG A 340 -29.17 17.55 23.60
CA ARG A 340 -29.75 18.49 24.57
C ARG A 340 -29.82 19.84 23.90
#